data_AF-A0A383AYU8-F1
#
_entry.id   AF-A0A383AYU8-F1
#
_cell.length_a   1.000
_cell.length_b   1.000
_cell.length_c   1.000
_cell.angle_alpha   90.00
_cell.angle_beta   90.00
_cell.angle_gamma   90.00
#
_symmetry.space_group_name_H-M   'P 1'
#
loop_
_entity.id
_entity.type
_entity.pdbx_description
1 polymer ?
#
loop_
_entity_poly.entity_id
_entity_poly.type
_entity_poly.pdbx_seq_one_letter_code
_entity_poly.pdbx_strand_id
1 'polypeptide(L)'
;VVLALVFALALPVAVVLLGDRAAPLCPGCNVVVISLDTLRADRTGVYTAGLPTTPALERLASGSVVFERAISQSAWTRPAHASMFTGLYPSEHGIVAMSERRRLHP
;
A
#
# COMPACT_ATOMS: atom_id res chain seq x y z
N VAL A 1 -38.35 -6.11 18.26
CA VAL A 1 -37.02 -6.73 18.05
C VAL A 1 -36.52 -6.55 16.62
N VAL A 2 -37.29 -6.95 15.60
CA VAL A 2 -36.91 -6.79 14.17
C VAL A 2 -36.70 -5.32 13.77
N LEU A 3 -37.58 -4.41 14.18
CA LEU A 3 -37.45 -2.97 13.86
C LEU A 3 -36.20 -2.30 14.48
N ALA A 4 -35.76 -2.78 15.65
CA ALA A 4 -34.57 -2.27 16.34
C ALA A 4 -33.26 -2.74 15.66
N LEU A 5 -33.27 -3.95 15.09
CA LEU A 5 -32.14 -4.49 14.32
C LEU A 5 -31.94 -3.75 12.99
N VAL A 6 -33.04 -3.33 12.34
CA VAL A 6 -32.98 -2.53 11.10
C VAL A 6 -32.35 -1.15 11.35
N PHE A 7 -32.70 -0.48 12.46
CA PHE A 7 -32.07 0.79 12.84
C PHE A 7 -30.60 0.65 13.23
N ALA A 8 -30.23 -0.43 13.93
CA ALA A 8 -28.85 -0.68 14.36
C ALA A 8 -27.89 -0.97 13.18
N LEU A 9 -28.40 -1.51 12.06
CA LEU A 9 -27.64 -1.73 10.84
C LEU A 9 -27.69 -0.54 9.87
N ALA A 10 -28.76 0.25 9.88
CA ALA A 10 -28.90 1.43 9.03
C ALA A 10 -27.97 2.59 9.43
N LEU A 11 -27.69 2.77 10.73
CA LEU A 11 -26.79 3.82 11.22
C LEU A 11 -25.33 3.67 10.73
N PRO A 12 -24.66 2.51 10.87
CA PRO A 12 -23.29 2.34 10.39
C PRO A 12 -23.20 2.42 8.85
N VAL A 13 -24.21 1.92 8.13
CA VAL A 13 -24.28 2.06 6.67
C VAL A 13 -24.44 3.53 6.26
N ALA A 14 -25.26 4.31 6.95
CA ALA A 14 -25.39 5.75 6.70
C ALA A 14 -24.10 6.50 7.02
N VAL A 15 -23.36 6.12 8.08
CA VAL A 15 -22.05 6.72 8.40
C VAL A 15 -20.99 6.40 7.33
N VAL A 16 -21.01 5.19 6.76
CA VAL A 16 -20.13 4.80 5.64
C VAL A 16 -20.50 5.56 4.35
N LEU A 17 -21.79 5.82 4.12
CA LEU A 17 -22.26 6.55 2.94
C LEU A 17 -22.15 8.09 3.07
N LEU A 18 -22.16 8.62 4.29
CA LEU A 18 -21.82 10.01 4.63
C LEU A 18 -20.33 10.18 4.93
N GLY A 19 -19.49 9.23 4.50
CA GLY A 19 -18.04 9.41 4.46
C GLY A 19 -17.74 10.66 3.64
N ASP A 20 -17.56 11.77 4.35
CA ASP A 20 -17.11 13.03 3.80
C ASP A 20 -15.88 12.70 2.95
N ARG A 21 -15.88 13.11 1.69
CA ARG A 21 -14.69 12.96 0.85
C ARG A 21 -13.65 13.85 1.49
N ALA A 22 -12.89 13.29 2.42
CA ALA A 22 -12.04 14.03 3.33
C ALA A 22 -11.25 15.02 2.49
N ALA A 23 -11.52 16.31 2.70
CA ALA A 23 -10.74 17.35 2.09
C ALA A 23 -9.27 17.05 2.42
N PRO A 24 -8.34 17.23 1.45
CA PRO A 24 -6.96 16.86 1.66
C PRO A 24 -6.46 17.51 2.96
N LEU A 25 -5.93 16.69 3.88
CA LEU A 25 -5.42 17.14 5.19
C LEU A 25 -4.44 18.31 5.07
N CYS A 26 -3.81 18.44 3.90
CA CYS A 26 -2.99 19.55 3.48
C CYS A 26 -3.25 19.90 2.01
N PRO A 27 -4.08 20.92 1.72
CA PRO A 27 -4.23 21.44 0.36
C PRO A 27 -2.88 22.04 -0.11
N GLY A 28 -2.33 21.53 -1.20
CA GLY A 28 -1.07 22.02 -1.79
C GLY A 28 0.21 21.38 -1.26
N CYS A 29 0.13 20.37 -0.37
CA CYS A 29 1.31 19.58 -0.03
C CYS A 29 1.84 18.81 -1.25
N ASN A 30 3.16 18.73 -1.35
CA ASN A 30 3.81 17.81 -2.27
C ASN A 30 3.80 16.41 -1.68
N VAL A 31 3.56 15.41 -2.54
CA VAL A 31 3.69 14.00 -2.19
C VAL A 31 4.93 13.45 -2.88
N VAL A 32 5.87 12.94 -2.08
CA VAL A 32 7.09 12.28 -2.59
C VAL A 32 6.99 10.80 -2.26
N VAL A 33 6.95 9.96 -3.30
CA VAL A 33 6.93 8.50 -3.16
C VAL A 33 8.34 7.96 -3.43
N ILE A 34 8.95 7.37 -2.41
CA ILE A 34 10.26 6.71 -2.50
C ILE A 34 10.03 5.20 -2.45
N SER A 35 10.32 4.49 -3.54
CA SER A 35 10.27 3.02 -3.59
C SER A 35 11.68 2.44 -3.68
N LEU A 36 11.93 1.38 -2.91
CA LEU A 36 13.19 0.63 -2.93
C LEU A 36 12.89 -0.78 -3.43
N ASP A 37 13.35 -1.11 -4.65
CA ASP A 37 13.07 -2.41 -5.25
C ASP A 37 13.84 -3.52 -4.54
N THR A 38 13.20 -4.67 -4.35
CA THR A 38 13.76 -5.89 -3.73
C THR A 38 14.24 -5.76 -2.27
N LEU A 39 14.02 -4.64 -1.59
CA LEU A 39 14.46 -4.46 -0.20
C LEU A 39 13.61 -5.28 0.78
N ARG A 40 14.27 -6.08 1.62
CA ARG A 40 13.62 -6.79 2.73
C ARG A 40 13.59 -5.94 4.00
N ALA A 41 12.50 -6.03 4.76
CA ALA A 41 12.34 -5.32 6.03
C ALA A 41 13.44 -5.66 7.05
N ASP A 42 13.77 -6.94 7.21
CA ASP A 42 14.78 -7.47 8.14
C ASP A 42 16.23 -7.11 7.76
N ARG A 43 16.44 -6.36 6.68
CA ARG A 43 17.73 -5.82 6.26
C ARG A 43 17.88 -4.32 6.52
N THR A 44 16.94 -3.73 7.24
CA THR A 44 16.96 -2.32 7.64
C THR A 44 17.09 -2.17 9.14
N GLY A 45 17.79 -1.13 9.59
CA GLY A 45 17.86 -0.77 11.02
C GLY A 45 16.51 -0.39 11.62
N VAL A 46 15.54 0.05 10.77
CA VAL A 46 14.17 0.39 11.20
C VAL A 46 13.43 -0.81 11.79
N TYR A 47 13.58 -1.99 11.18
CA TYR A 47 12.89 -3.21 11.62
C TYR A 47 13.82 -4.21 12.33
N THR A 48 15.11 -3.93 12.45
CA THR A 48 16.10 -4.85 13.07
C THR A 48 17.07 -4.07 13.93
N ALA A 49 16.88 -4.15 15.24
CA ALA A 49 17.69 -3.43 16.22
C ALA A 49 19.18 -3.79 16.09
N GLY A 50 20.04 -2.77 16.08
CA GLY A 50 21.49 -2.93 16.02
C GLY A 50 22.07 -3.17 14.63
N LEU A 51 21.28 -3.11 13.56
CA LEU A 51 21.75 -3.28 12.18
C LEU A 51 22.15 -1.93 11.53
N PRO A 52 23.45 -1.65 11.29
CA PRO A 52 23.90 -0.33 10.83
C PRO A 52 23.84 -0.16 9.30
N THR A 53 22.80 -0.67 8.64
CA THR A 53 22.71 -0.70 7.16
C THR A 53 21.99 0.51 6.58
N THR A 54 21.09 1.16 7.33
CA THR A 54 20.18 2.19 6.79
C THR A 54 20.03 3.43 7.69
N PRO A 55 21.14 4.13 8.05
CA PRO A 55 21.10 5.25 8.98
C PRO A 55 20.24 6.43 8.52
N ALA A 56 20.13 6.66 7.20
CA ALA A 56 19.25 7.70 6.67
C ALA A 56 17.76 7.34 6.82
N LEU A 57 17.41 6.06 6.64
CA LEU A 57 16.05 5.57 6.80
C LEU A 57 15.63 5.57 8.28
N GLU A 58 16.55 5.24 9.19
CA GLU A 58 16.33 5.31 10.64
C GLU A 58 16.06 6.75 11.11
N ARG A 59 16.82 7.73 10.60
CA ARG A 59 16.55 9.15 10.88
C ARG A 59 15.20 9.63 10.34
N LEU A 60 14.75 9.09 9.20
CA LEU A 60 13.42 9.41 8.68
C LEU A 60 12.33 8.78 9.55
N ALA A 61 12.53 7.52 9.98
CA ALA A 61 11.57 6.77 10.77
C ALA A 61 11.31 7.38 12.16
N SER A 62 12.31 8.01 12.79
CA SER A 62 12.18 8.55 14.16
C SER A 62 11.11 9.66 14.32
N GLY A 63 10.77 10.36 13.24
CA GLY A 63 9.71 11.37 13.21
C GLY A 63 8.50 10.99 12.35
N SER A 64 8.40 9.72 11.93
CA SER A 64 7.38 9.24 10.98
C SER A 64 6.49 8.18 11.59
N VAL A 65 5.35 7.91 10.95
CA VAL A 65 4.56 6.71 11.22
C VAL A 65 5.20 5.53 10.49
N VAL A 66 5.53 4.47 11.23
CA VAL A 66 6.12 3.23 10.69
C VAL A 66 5.06 2.13 10.69
N PHE A 67 4.93 1.43 9.57
CA PHE A 67 3.99 0.31 9.43
C PHE A 67 4.71 -1.02 9.65
N GLU A 68 4.39 -1.73 10.72
CA GLU A 68 4.98 -3.06 11.01
C GLU A 68 4.49 -4.17 10.07
N ARG A 69 3.37 -3.93 9.38
CA ARG A 69 2.67 -4.94 8.55
C ARG A 69 2.31 -4.42 7.15
N ALA A 70 3.29 -3.83 6.46
CA ALA A 70 3.16 -3.43 5.05
C ALA A 70 3.59 -4.59 4.13
N ILE A 71 2.63 -5.24 3.46
CA ILE A 71 2.88 -6.41 2.60
C ILE A 71 2.65 -6.05 1.13
N SER A 72 3.59 -6.43 0.27
CA SER A 72 3.46 -6.25 -1.19
C SER A 72 2.35 -7.12 -1.76
N GLN A 73 1.58 -6.59 -2.72
CA GLN A 73 0.55 -7.33 -3.44
C GLN A 73 1.13 -8.38 -4.40
N SER A 74 2.45 -8.35 -4.63
CA SER A 74 3.13 -9.35 -5.46
C SER A 74 4.61 -9.52 -5.12
N ALA A 75 5.17 -10.69 -5.45
CA ALA A 75 6.56 -11.06 -5.15
C ALA A 75 7.60 -10.55 -6.18
N TRP A 76 7.18 -9.72 -7.14
CA TRP A 76 7.99 -9.28 -8.27
C TRP A 76 7.58 -7.88 -8.72
N THR A 77 8.55 -7.13 -9.23
CA THR A 77 8.53 -5.67 -9.35
C THR A 77 7.33 -5.14 -10.16
N ARG A 78 7.02 -5.78 -11.30
CA ARG A 78 6.02 -5.29 -12.26
C ARG A 78 4.60 -5.20 -11.65
N PRO A 79 3.98 -6.30 -11.20
CA PRO A 79 2.69 -6.22 -10.52
C PRO A 79 2.75 -5.42 -9.23
N ALA A 80 3.82 -5.54 -8.43
CA ALA A 80 3.91 -4.82 -7.17
C ALA A 80 3.80 -3.30 -7.36
N HIS A 81 4.54 -2.75 -8.33
CA HIS A 81 4.44 -1.33 -8.68
C HIS A 81 3.11 -0.99 -9.36
N ALA A 82 2.58 -1.86 -10.23
CA ALA A 82 1.27 -1.63 -10.84
C ALA A 82 0.16 -1.50 -9.79
N SER A 83 0.13 -2.39 -8.80
CA SER A 83 -0.82 -2.30 -7.69
C SER A 83 -0.60 -1.03 -6.86
N MET A 84 0.66 -0.64 -6.61
CA MET A 84 0.98 0.59 -5.86
C MET A 84 0.43 1.85 -6.54
N PHE A 85 0.55 1.97 -7.86
CA PHE A 85 0.12 3.17 -8.59
C PHE A 85 -1.37 3.18 -8.96
N THR A 86 -2.00 2.00 -9.11
CA THR A 86 -3.41 1.90 -9.51
C THR A 86 -4.35 1.74 -8.32
N GLY A 87 -3.86 1.28 -7.18
CA GLY A 87 -4.70 0.90 -6.03
C GLY A 87 -5.50 -0.38 -6.27
N LEU A 88 -5.20 -1.14 -7.33
CA LEU A 88 -5.89 -2.37 -7.71
C LEU A 88 -5.03 -3.61 -7.41
N TYR A 89 -5.68 -4.75 -7.16
CA TYR A 89 -4.97 -6.03 -7.05
C TYR A 89 -4.42 -6.49 -8.40
N PRO A 90 -3.39 -7.37 -8.42
CA PRO A 90 -2.89 -7.95 -9.67
C PRO A 90 -3.95 -8.62 -10.54
N SER A 91 -4.94 -9.26 -9.92
CA SER A 91 -6.09 -9.86 -10.61
C SER A 91 -6.97 -8.84 -11.32
N GLU A 92 -6.98 -7.58 -10.88
CA GLU A 92 -7.82 -6.51 -11.42
C GLU A 92 -7.10 -5.70 -12.49
N HIS A 93 -5.82 -5.35 -12.28
CA HIS A 93 -5.03 -4.61 -13.28
C HIS A 93 -4.38 -5.51 -14.36
N GLY A 94 -4.46 -6.85 -14.22
CA GLY A 94 -4.06 -7.82 -15.25
C GLY A 94 -2.56 -7.96 -15.52
N ILE A 95 -1.69 -7.27 -14.78
CA ILE A 95 -0.24 -7.36 -14.94
C ILE A 95 0.25 -8.52 -14.05
N VAL A 96 0.07 -9.74 -14.53
CA VAL A 96 0.34 -10.98 -13.76
C VAL A 96 1.31 -11.95 -14.44
N ALA A 97 1.82 -11.60 -15.62
CA ALA A 97 2.71 -12.46 -16.40
C ALA A 97 3.91 -11.67 -16.92
N MET A 98 5.07 -12.33 -17.02
CA MET A 98 6.14 -11.85 -17.89
C MET A 98 5.58 -11.93 -19.31
N SER A 99 5.85 -10.93 -20.15
CA SER A 99 5.40 -10.99 -21.55
C SER A 99 5.80 -12.35 -22.09
N GLU A 100 4.83 -13.14 -22.55
CA GLU A 100 5.17 -14.34 -23.32
C GLU A 100 6.17 -13.89 -24.37
N ARG A 101 7.37 -14.48 -24.36
CA ARG A 101 8.30 -14.29 -25.47
C ARG A 101 7.46 -14.51 -26.70
N ARG A 102 7.23 -13.45 -27.48
CA ARG A 102 6.65 -13.51 -28.81
C ARG A 102 7.41 -14.67 -29.47
N ARG A 103 6.75 -15.82 -29.65
CA ARG A 103 7.36 -16.99 -30.28
C ARG A 103 7.92 -16.44 -31.57
N LEU A 104 9.25 -16.45 -31.71
CA LEU A 104 9.86 -16.14 -32.99
C LEU A 104 9.25 -17.17 -33.93
N HIS A 105 8.43 -16.69 -34.87
CA HIS A 105 7.98 -17.48 -36.00
C HIS A 105 9.24 -17.95 -36.75
N PRO A 106 9.18 -19.17 -37.31
CA PRO A 106 10.24 -20.20 -37.30
C PRO A 106 11.60 -19.78 -37.86
#